data_AF-A0A3C0VK27-F1
#
_entry.id   AF-A0A3C0VK27-F1
#
_cell.length_a   1.000
_cell.length_b   1.000
_cell.length_c   1.000
_cell.angle_alpha   90.00
_cell.angle_beta   90.00
_cell.angle_gamma   90.00
#
_symmetry.space_group_name_H-M   'P 1'
#
loop_
_entity.id
_entity.type
_entity.pdbx_description
1 polymer ?
#
loop_
_entity_poly.entity_id
_entity_poly.type
_entity_poly.pdbx_seq_one_letter_code
_entity_poly.pdbx_strand_id
1 'polypeptide(L)'
;MYVRMIAAAAVSLCAAGALCAAQRVVDLPVRGFQVWPSTPPAGCPFPPSKELTGILFTGVHSDYRCGDTFYPSWASDGNQYSPWTDGVTDGVGSSSGGEGAVTGNAVMIGGDPLALTIKNTSPPQPASPRPYEGRYPCGSLVHDGVWYYGTYCLGPAGMVQHENFTWNWPVLGPMPGFRISTDFGKTWTPSPRSPASPLFPEPAKFMGPVKMGCPHFVDFGRNMEHSPDGKAYLVGMGAEEHDP
;
A
#
# COMPACT_ATOMS: atom_id res chain seq x y z
N MET A 1 20.25 -29.64 17.25
CA MET A 1 19.14 -30.49 16.78
C MET A 1 18.44 -29.71 15.69
N TYR A 2 18.64 -30.08 14.42
CA TYR A 2 18.10 -29.35 13.27
C TYR A 2 16.64 -29.73 13.04
N VAL A 3 15.74 -28.76 12.97
CA VAL A 3 14.35 -28.97 12.56
C VAL A 3 14.25 -28.62 11.08
N ARG A 4 13.98 -29.60 10.23
CA ARG A 4 13.68 -29.37 8.81
C ARG A 4 12.24 -28.87 8.72
N MET A 5 12.03 -27.65 8.22
CA MET A 5 10.71 -27.16 7.86
C MET A 5 10.66 -26.80 6.38
N ILE A 6 9.51 -27.06 5.77
CA ILE A 6 9.22 -26.74 4.38
C ILE A 6 8.61 -25.35 4.35
N ALA A 7 9.31 -24.39 3.74
CA ALA A 7 8.74 -23.08 3.42
C ALA A 7 8.28 -23.09 1.96
N ALA A 8 7.01 -22.76 1.72
CA ALA A 8 6.45 -22.59 0.38
C ALA A 8 6.29 -21.08 0.12
N ALA A 9 6.92 -20.58 -0.95
CA ALA A 9 6.61 -19.26 -1.50
C ALA A 9 5.66 -19.48 -2.68
N ALA A 10 4.42 -19.01 -2.55
CA ALA A 10 3.45 -19.06 -3.63
C ALA A 10 3.66 -17.85 -4.55
N VAL A 11 4.29 -18.10 -5.71
CA VAL A 11 4.24 -17.17 -6.85
C VAL A 11 3.08 -17.64 -7.72
N SER A 12 1.97 -16.90 -7.68
CA SER A 12 0.79 -17.23 -8.47
C SER A 12 0.95 -16.67 -9.89
N LEU A 13 1.50 -17.47 -10.80
CA LEU A 13 1.36 -17.23 -12.24
C LEU A 13 0.11 -17.97 -12.74
N CYS A 14 -0.94 -17.24 -13.12
CA CYS A 14 -2.09 -17.86 -13.78
C CYS A 14 -1.78 -18.06 -15.27
N ALA A 15 -1.16 -19.19 -15.61
CA ALA A 15 -1.24 -19.78 -16.95
C ALA A 15 -1.21 -21.31 -16.81
N ALA A 16 -2.05 -22.00 -17.58
CA ALA A 16 -2.29 -23.44 -17.52
C ALA A 16 -1.09 -24.29 -18.00
N GLY A 17 0.04 -24.19 -17.29
CA GLY A 17 1.15 -25.12 -17.31
C GLY A 17 1.50 -25.44 -15.86
N ALA A 18 1.79 -26.71 -15.55
CA ALA A 18 2.09 -27.15 -14.19
C ALA A 18 3.20 -26.30 -13.56
N LEU A 19 2.82 -25.33 -12.73
CA LEU A 19 3.73 -24.58 -11.88
C LEU A 19 4.18 -25.53 -10.77
N CYS A 20 5.37 -26.08 -10.95
CA CYS A 20 6.11 -26.62 -9.83
C CYS A 20 6.52 -25.41 -8.98
N ALA A 21 5.78 -25.14 -7.89
CA ALA A 21 6.24 -24.20 -6.88
C ALA A 21 7.66 -24.61 -6.50
N ALA A 22 8.63 -23.69 -6.65
CA ALA A 22 10.01 -23.98 -6.30
C ALA A 22 10.10 -24.17 -4.78
N GLN A 23 9.98 -25.41 -4.33
CA GLN A 23 10.16 -25.77 -2.94
C GLN A 23 11.66 -25.76 -2.62
N ARG A 24 12.07 -24.90 -1.68
CA ARG A 24 13.44 -24.88 -1.18
C ARG A 24 13.45 -25.26 0.29
N VAL A 25 14.25 -26.27 0.63
CA VAL A 25 14.61 -26.52 2.03
C VAL A 25 15.65 -25.47 2.43
N VAL A 26 15.34 -24.69 3.46
CA VAL A 26 16.23 -23.68 4.03
C VAL A 26 16.63 -24.09 5.44
N ASP A 27 17.93 -24.04 5.73
CA ASP A 27 18.44 -24.19 7.09
C ASP A 27 18.19 -22.89 7.85
N LEU A 28 17.45 -22.98 8.95
CA LEU A 28 16.97 -21.84 9.71
C LEU A 28 17.89 -21.57 10.93
N PRO A 29 18.34 -20.32 11.17
CA PRO A 29 19.24 -19.99 12.29
C PRO A 29 18.51 -20.00 13.66
N VAL A 30 19.10 -20.61 14.69
CA VAL A 30 18.48 -21.03 15.97
C VAL A 30 17.78 -19.94 16.84
N ARG A 31 17.79 -18.64 16.50
CA ARG A 31 17.26 -17.59 17.40
C ARG A 31 15.99 -16.92 16.87
N GLY A 32 14.94 -16.90 17.69
CA GLY A 32 13.80 -15.97 17.56
C GLY A 32 12.52 -16.49 16.90
N PHE A 33 12.43 -17.77 16.55
CA PHE A 33 11.26 -18.29 15.83
C PHE A 33 10.00 -18.29 16.70
N GLN A 34 9.06 -17.40 16.36
CA GLN A 34 7.65 -17.61 16.66
C GLN A 34 7.05 -18.31 15.44
N VAL A 35 6.74 -19.60 15.58
CA VAL A 35 5.88 -20.29 14.62
C VAL A 35 4.46 -19.88 14.96
N TRP A 36 3.74 -19.30 14.00
CA TRP A 36 2.30 -19.16 14.08
C TRP A 36 1.65 -20.39 13.42
N PRO A 37 1.12 -21.34 14.20
CA PRO A 37 0.49 -22.53 13.64
C PRO A 37 -0.82 -22.19 12.92
N SER A 38 -1.15 -22.96 11.89
CA SER A 38 -2.46 -22.87 11.23
C SER A 38 -3.54 -23.50 12.13
N THR A 39 -4.14 -22.68 12.99
CA THR A 39 -5.25 -23.04 13.88
C THR A 39 -6.48 -22.22 13.49
N PRO A 40 -7.19 -22.56 12.39
CA PRO A 40 -8.41 -21.85 12.01
C PRO A 40 -9.47 -21.97 13.11
N PRO A 41 -10.35 -20.96 13.28
CA PRO A 41 -11.40 -21.01 14.29
C PRO A 41 -12.38 -22.15 14.02
N ALA A 42 -13.05 -22.62 15.08
CA ALA A 42 -14.11 -23.61 14.96
C ALA A 42 -15.20 -23.12 14.00
N GLY A 43 -15.65 -23.99 13.09
CA GLY A 43 -16.66 -23.65 12.08
C GLY A 43 -16.11 -23.02 10.79
N CYS A 44 -14.79 -22.94 10.61
CA CYS A 44 -14.21 -22.58 9.32
C CYS A 44 -14.77 -23.47 8.19
N PRO A 45 -15.36 -22.91 7.12
CA PRO A 45 -16.00 -23.70 6.06
C PRO A 45 -14.99 -24.36 5.12
N PHE A 46 -13.70 -24.04 5.24
CA PHE A 46 -12.63 -24.61 4.43
C PHE A 46 -11.88 -25.69 5.21
N PRO A 47 -11.55 -26.83 4.58
CA PRO A 47 -10.69 -27.82 5.20
C PRO A 47 -9.29 -27.22 5.45
N PRO A 48 -8.60 -27.59 6.54
CA PRO A 48 -7.22 -27.18 6.76
C PRO A 48 -6.33 -27.53 5.57
N SER A 49 -5.46 -26.59 5.17
CA SER A 49 -4.48 -26.85 4.11
C SER A 49 -3.53 -27.96 4.55
N LYS A 50 -3.26 -28.91 3.65
CA LYS A 50 -2.24 -29.95 3.84
C LYS A 50 -0.83 -29.44 3.52
N GLU A 51 -0.73 -28.30 2.84
CA GLU A 51 0.53 -27.75 2.33
C GLU A 51 1.00 -26.53 3.15
N LEU A 52 0.05 -25.72 3.63
CA LEU A 52 0.31 -24.51 4.42
C LEU A 52 -0.12 -24.74 5.87
N THR A 53 0.81 -25.24 6.69
CA THR A 53 0.52 -25.65 8.08
C THR A 53 0.83 -24.57 9.13
N GLY A 54 1.38 -23.43 8.71
CA GLY A 54 1.70 -22.31 9.59
C GLY A 54 2.57 -21.26 8.91
N ILE A 55 2.89 -20.21 9.65
CA ILE A 55 3.77 -19.11 9.25
C ILE A 55 4.98 -19.10 10.19
N LEU A 56 6.17 -18.99 9.61
CA LEU A 56 7.41 -18.82 10.37
C LEU A 56 7.89 -17.38 10.25
N PHE A 57 7.99 -16.68 11.38
CA PHE A 57 8.69 -15.39 11.42
C PHE A 57 10.19 -15.65 11.53
N THR A 58 10.93 -15.37 10.45
CA THR A 58 12.37 -15.63 10.37
C THR A 58 13.22 -14.61 11.12
N GLY A 59 12.63 -13.46 11.48
CA GLY A 59 13.37 -12.30 11.99
C GLY A 59 14.27 -11.63 10.95
N VAL A 60 14.29 -12.14 9.71
CA VAL A 60 15.04 -11.55 8.60
C VAL A 60 14.15 -10.48 7.98
N HIS A 61 14.59 -9.23 8.08
CA HIS A 61 13.97 -8.07 7.46
C HIS A 61 15.07 -7.16 6.90
N SER A 62 14.73 -6.34 5.93
CA SER A 62 15.61 -5.24 5.52
C SER A 62 15.60 -4.12 6.56
N ASP A 63 16.56 -3.21 6.49
CA ASP A 63 16.67 -2.03 7.36
C ASP A 63 16.31 -0.74 6.62
N TYR A 64 15.52 -0.84 5.54
CA TYR A 64 15.09 0.33 4.79
C TYR A 64 14.34 1.29 5.69
N ARG A 65 14.80 2.54 5.71
CA ARG A 65 14.12 3.64 6.41
C ARG A 65 13.35 4.44 5.38
N CYS A 66 12.05 4.22 5.37
CA CYS A 66 11.09 4.89 4.53
C CYS A 66 10.07 5.64 5.40
N GLY A 67 9.27 6.49 4.77
CA GLY A 67 8.07 7.04 5.40
C GLY A 67 7.04 5.96 5.73
N ASP A 68 6.02 6.36 6.48
CA ASP A 68 4.94 5.51 6.99
C ASP A 68 4.20 4.78 5.86
N THR A 69 3.61 5.53 4.93
CA THR A 69 2.89 4.92 3.80
C THR A 69 3.86 4.57 2.68
N PHE A 70 3.76 3.36 2.13
CA PHE A 70 4.45 2.92 0.92
C PHE A 70 3.54 1.95 0.15
N TYR A 71 3.19 2.29 -1.09
CA TYR A 71 2.32 1.51 -1.99
C TYR A 71 3.02 1.23 -3.33
N PRO A 72 3.91 0.23 -3.39
CA PRO A 72 4.65 -0.11 -4.59
C PRO A 72 3.72 -0.54 -5.73
N SER A 73 4.07 -0.15 -6.96
CA SER A 73 3.50 -0.68 -8.19
C SER A 73 4.63 -1.07 -9.14
N TRP A 74 4.58 -2.29 -9.66
CA TRP A 74 5.66 -2.84 -10.49
C TRP A 74 5.56 -2.36 -11.94
N ALA A 75 6.53 -1.56 -12.36
CA ALA A 75 6.58 -0.99 -13.71
C ALA A 75 7.24 -1.90 -14.74
N SER A 76 7.06 -1.56 -16.02
CA SER A 76 7.66 -2.24 -17.17
C SER A 76 9.19 -2.19 -17.21
N ASP A 77 9.82 -1.21 -16.56
CA ASP A 77 11.28 -1.10 -16.47
C ASP A 77 11.92 -2.05 -15.44
N GLY A 78 11.09 -2.84 -14.75
CA GLY A 78 11.50 -3.81 -13.75
C GLY A 78 11.60 -3.26 -12.33
N ASN A 79 11.43 -1.96 -12.12
CA ASN A 79 11.44 -1.33 -10.80
C ASN A 79 10.03 -1.21 -10.22
N GLN A 80 9.94 -0.98 -8.91
CA GLN A 80 8.67 -0.66 -8.26
C GLN A 80 8.63 0.81 -7.86
N TYR A 81 7.47 1.44 -8.03
CA TYR A 81 7.29 2.86 -7.75
C TYR A 81 6.24 3.03 -6.68
N SER A 82 6.55 3.84 -5.68
CA SER A 82 5.70 4.01 -4.51
C SER A 82 5.58 5.48 -4.14
N PRO A 83 4.35 5.98 -3.91
CA PRO A 83 4.20 7.22 -3.20
C PRO A 83 4.46 7.00 -1.72
N TRP A 84 4.76 8.06 -0.99
CA TRP A 84 4.96 7.98 0.45
C TRP A 84 4.69 9.31 1.16
N THR A 85 4.45 9.27 2.46
CA THR A 85 4.43 10.44 3.33
C THR A 85 4.78 10.03 4.76
N ASP A 86 4.87 11.01 5.66
CA ASP A 86 5.15 10.87 7.08
C ASP A 86 6.44 10.11 7.40
N GLY A 87 7.53 10.88 7.52
CA GLY A 87 8.85 10.35 7.84
C GLY A 87 9.88 10.83 6.82
N VAL A 88 10.92 10.01 6.62
CA VAL A 88 12.05 10.35 5.77
C VAL A 88 12.36 9.16 4.85
N THR A 89 12.42 9.42 3.55
CA THR A 89 12.87 8.45 2.54
C THR A 89 14.02 9.08 1.76
N ASP A 90 15.15 8.37 1.62
CA ASP A 90 16.34 8.85 0.88
C ASP A 90 16.73 10.30 1.25
N GLY A 91 16.75 10.58 2.56
CA GLY A 91 17.12 11.87 3.14
C GLY A 91 16.10 13.00 2.99
N VAL A 92 14.96 12.76 2.33
CA VAL A 92 13.89 13.75 2.11
C VAL A 92 12.77 13.50 3.10
N GLY A 93 12.27 14.56 3.74
CA GLY A 93 11.13 14.51 4.66
C GLY A 93 9.79 14.80 3.99
N SER A 94 8.70 14.23 4.53
CA SER A 94 7.32 14.50 4.11
C SER A 94 6.39 14.52 5.33
N SER A 95 5.33 15.33 5.28
CA SER A 95 4.30 15.44 6.32
C SER A 95 2.92 15.51 5.67
N SER A 96 2.00 14.70 6.16
CA SER A 96 0.60 14.57 5.70
C SER A 96 -0.34 15.62 6.28
N GLY A 97 0.09 16.39 7.28
CA GLY A 97 -0.78 17.26 8.09
C GLY A 97 -0.78 18.73 7.68
N GLY A 98 -1.97 19.34 7.74
CA GLY A 98 -2.20 20.78 7.58
C GLY A 98 -2.14 21.27 6.13
N GLU A 99 -2.35 22.58 5.94
CA GLU A 99 -2.37 23.22 4.61
C GLU A 99 -1.11 22.92 3.77
N GLY A 100 0.04 22.88 4.46
CA GLY A 100 1.34 22.63 3.87
C GLY A 100 1.68 21.16 3.67
N ALA A 101 0.71 20.24 3.80
CA ALA A 101 0.95 18.83 3.60
C ALA A 101 1.56 18.57 2.21
N VAL A 102 2.48 17.61 2.18
CA VAL A 102 3.17 17.15 0.98
C VAL A 102 3.18 15.63 0.93
N THR A 103 3.45 15.10 -0.26
CA THR A 103 3.59 13.66 -0.48
C THR A 103 4.80 13.39 -1.37
N GLY A 104 5.66 12.48 -0.93
CA GLY A 104 6.82 12.01 -1.68
C GLY A 104 6.47 10.91 -2.68
N ASN A 105 7.45 10.60 -3.52
CA ASN A 105 7.39 9.50 -4.48
C ASN A 105 8.80 8.95 -4.72
N ALA A 106 8.91 7.64 -4.69
CA ALA A 106 10.16 6.92 -4.69
C ALA A 106 10.12 5.72 -5.66
N VAL A 107 11.31 5.32 -6.09
CA VAL A 107 11.56 4.10 -6.84
C VAL A 107 12.33 3.13 -5.96
N MET A 108 11.95 1.86 -6.00
CA MET A 108 12.61 0.72 -5.38
C MET A 108 13.30 -0.07 -6.50
N ILE A 109 14.63 -0.06 -6.49
CA ILE A 109 15.48 -0.60 -7.54
C ILE A 109 16.09 -1.91 -7.06
N GLY A 110 15.92 -2.98 -7.85
CA GLY A 110 16.45 -4.30 -7.57
C GLY A 110 15.36 -5.38 -7.52
N GLY A 111 15.77 -6.63 -7.68
CA GLY A 111 14.88 -7.81 -7.61
C GLY A 111 14.97 -8.59 -6.30
N ASP A 112 15.93 -8.26 -5.44
CA ASP A 112 16.07 -8.88 -4.12
C ASP A 112 15.44 -7.95 -3.06
N PRO A 113 14.34 -8.36 -2.41
CA PRO A 113 13.68 -7.53 -1.39
C PRO A 113 14.59 -7.23 -0.18
N LEU A 114 15.67 -7.98 0.02
CA LEU A 114 16.65 -7.74 1.09
C LEU A 114 17.82 -6.82 0.66
N ALA A 115 17.92 -6.45 -0.62
CA ALA A 115 18.99 -5.60 -1.15
C ALA A 115 18.52 -4.54 -2.18
N LEU A 116 17.34 -3.96 -1.95
CA LEU A 116 16.78 -2.87 -2.75
C LEU A 116 17.52 -1.55 -2.50
N THR A 117 17.69 -0.77 -3.57
CA THR A 117 18.06 0.66 -3.48
C THR A 117 16.81 1.51 -3.62
N ILE A 118 16.50 2.33 -2.62
CA ILE A 118 15.31 3.21 -2.63
C ILE A 118 15.75 4.66 -2.85
N LYS A 119 15.14 5.33 -3.84
CA LYS A 119 15.47 6.72 -4.21
C LYS A 119 14.21 7.53 -4.45
N ASN A 120 14.21 8.81 -4.06
CA ASN A 120 13.12 9.70 -4.48
C ASN A 120 13.21 9.99 -5.99
N THR A 121 12.07 10.02 -6.66
CA THR A 121 11.99 10.34 -8.09
C THR A 121 11.91 11.84 -8.34
N SER A 122 11.40 12.60 -7.36
CA SER A 122 11.30 14.06 -7.38
C SER A 122 11.24 14.60 -5.93
N PRO A 123 11.32 15.92 -5.73
CA PRO A 123 10.92 16.54 -4.47
C PRO A 123 9.46 16.21 -4.09
N PRO A 124 9.09 16.26 -2.80
CA PRO A 124 7.71 16.07 -2.36
C PRO A 124 6.77 17.06 -3.03
N GLN A 125 5.58 16.60 -3.40
CA GLN A 125 4.58 17.38 -4.11
C GLN A 125 3.56 17.96 -3.12
N PRO A 126 3.13 19.22 -3.29
CA PRO A 126 2.05 19.82 -2.52
C PRO A 126 0.77 18.98 -2.57
N ALA A 127 0.16 18.79 -1.41
CA ALA A 127 -1.01 17.95 -1.21
C ALA A 127 -1.90 18.55 -0.12
N SER A 128 -2.42 19.76 -0.34
CA SER A 128 -3.32 20.39 0.64
C SER A 128 -4.53 19.48 0.94
N PRO A 129 -4.85 19.21 2.21
CA PRO A 129 -5.98 18.37 2.62
C PRO A 129 -7.31 19.11 2.62
N ARG A 130 -7.35 20.44 2.43
CA ARG A 130 -8.53 21.25 2.73
C ARG A 130 -9.79 20.81 1.98
N PRO A 131 -10.94 20.77 2.67
CA PRO A 131 -11.21 21.28 4.03
C PRO A 131 -10.83 20.32 5.19
N TYR A 132 -10.25 19.16 4.91
CA TYR A 132 -9.71 18.24 5.91
C TYR A 132 -8.34 18.72 6.43
N GLU A 133 -7.73 17.97 7.34
CA GLU A 133 -6.43 18.31 7.93
C GLU A 133 -5.32 17.31 7.63
N GLY A 134 -5.64 16.11 7.15
CA GLY A 134 -4.66 15.09 6.74
C GLY A 134 -4.81 14.70 5.28
N ARG A 135 -3.70 14.47 4.56
CA ARG A 135 -3.70 13.92 3.20
C ARG A 135 -2.59 12.90 3.01
N TYR A 136 -2.99 11.67 2.78
CA TYR A 136 -2.10 10.52 2.68
C TYR A 136 -2.11 9.94 1.26
N PRO A 137 -1.00 9.31 0.82
CA PRO A 137 -0.98 8.54 -0.40
C PRO A 137 -2.01 7.40 -0.38
N CYS A 138 -2.59 7.11 -1.53
CA CYS A 138 -3.25 5.84 -1.82
C CYS A 138 -3.05 5.56 -3.31
N GLY A 139 -3.82 4.63 -3.89
CA GLY A 139 -4.00 4.45 -5.34
C GLY A 139 -2.75 4.70 -6.16
N SER A 140 -1.81 3.77 -6.18
CA SER A 140 -0.59 3.82 -6.97
C SER A 140 -0.62 2.76 -8.06
N LEU A 141 -0.54 3.17 -9.32
CA LEU A 141 -0.40 2.27 -10.46
C LEU A 141 0.60 2.85 -11.44
N VAL A 142 1.64 2.09 -11.76
CA VAL A 142 2.50 2.35 -12.91
C VAL A 142 2.19 1.33 -13.99
N HIS A 143 1.70 1.81 -15.12
CA HIS A 143 1.39 0.99 -16.27
C HIS A 143 1.81 1.70 -17.55
N ASP A 144 2.55 1.01 -18.41
CA ASP A 144 3.05 1.50 -19.70
C ASP A 144 3.78 2.86 -19.60
N GLY A 145 4.58 3.02 -18.54
CA GLY A 145 5.36 4.24 -18.28
C GLY A 145 4.57 5.40 -17.67
N VAL A 146 3.27 5.21 -17.42
CA VAL A 146 2.40 6.20 -16.79
C VAL A 146 2.15 5.84 -15.34
N TRP A 147 2.43 6.76 -14.42
CA TRP A 147 2.14 6.63 -13.01
C TRP A 147 0.88 7.42 -12.64
N TYR A 148 -0.17 6.70 -12.25
CA TYR A 148 -1.37 7.23 -11.62
C TYR A 148 -1.20 7.20 -10.11
N TYR A 149 -1.24 8.37 -9.48
CA TYR A 149 -1.04 8.49 -8.03
C TYR A 149 -2.20 9.26 -7.37
N GLY A 150 -3.00 8.55 -6.58
CA GLY A 150 -4.12 9.06 -5.80
C GLY A 150 -3.76 9.43 -4.36
N THR A 151 -4.59 10.25 -3.73
CA THR A 151 -4.47 10.55 -2.29
C THR A 151 -5.84 10.43 -1.64
N TYR A 152 -5.90 10.29 -0.33
CA TYR A 152 -7.14 10.36 0.45
C TYR A 152 -6.96 11.33 1.62
N CYS A 153 -8.09 11.86 2.09
CA CYS A 153 -8.10 12.82 3.19
C CYS A 153 -8.42 12.16 4.53
N LEU A 154 -8.00 12.82 5.61
CA LEU A 154 -8.29 12.44 6.99
C LEU A 154 -8.66 13.68 7.82
N GLY A 155 -9.56 13.51 8.77
CA GLY A 155 -9.97 14.60 9.65
C GLY A 155 -10.55 14.12 10.99
N PRO A 156 -11.04 15.05 11.82
CA PRO A 156 -10.86 16.50 11.70
C PRO A 156 -9.44 16.97 12.04
N ALA A 157 -8.63 16.14 12.72
CA ALA A 157 -7.27 16.46 13.12
C ALA A 157 -6.48 15.17 13.36
N GLY A 158 -5.14 15.26 13.41
CA GLY A 158 -4.28 14.11 13.66
C GLY A 158 -4.43 13.50 15.06
N MET A 159 -5.04 14.24 15.99
CA MET A 159 -5.39 13.72 17.31
C MET A 159 -6.71 14.31 17.77
N VAL A 160 -7.66 13.46 18.14
CA VAL A 160 -8.98 13.85 18.64
C VAL A 160 -9.28 13.09 19.93
N GLN A 161 -9.60 13.80 21.00
CA GLN A 161 -10.07 13.18 22.24
C GLN A 161 -11.55 12.83 22.11
N HIS A 162 -11.91 11.58 22.34
CA HIS A 162 -13.30 11.12 22.39
C HIS A 162 -13.40 9.88 23.30
N GLU A 163 -14.38 9.87 24.20
CA GLU A 163 -14.65 8.77 25.14
C GLU A 163 -13.41 8.28 25.92
N ASN A 164 -12.61 9.22 26.43
CA ASN A 164 -11.34 8.95 27.14
C ASN A 164 -10.28 8.21 26.31
N PHE A 165 -10.40 8.24 24.98
CA PHE A 165 -9.40 7.73 24.04
C PHE A 165 -8.94 8.85 23.10
N THR A 166 -7.65 8.80 22.73
CA THR A 166 -7.08 9.70 21.72
C THR A 166 -7.08 8.99 20.37
N TRP A 167 -8.03 9.37 19.52
CA TRP A 167 -8.13 8.84 18.17
C TRP A 167 -7.15 9.55 17.23
N ASN A 168 -6.39 8.76 16.49
CA ASN A 168 -5.57 9.25 15.38
C ASN A 168 -6.42 9.27 14.11
N TRP A 169 -6.58 10.45 13.49
CA TRP A 169 -7.32 10.62 12.24
C TRP A 169 -8.65 9.85 12.16
N PRO A 170 -9.62 10.14 13.05
CA PRO A 170 -10.82 9.30 13.22
C PRO A 170 -11.77 9.27 12.02
N VAL A 171 -11.72 10.27 11.13
CA VAL A 171 -12.65 10.37 9.99
C VAL A 171 -11.92 10.17 8.67
N LEU A 172 -12.30 9.12 7.95
CA LEU A 172 -11.85 8.84 6.59
C LEU A 172 -12.55 9.78 5.59
N GLY A 173 -11.77 10.62 4.93
CA GLY A 173 -12.24 11.56 3.93
C GLY A 173 -12.21 11.01 2.50
N PRO A 174 -12.60 11.84 1.52
CA PRO A 174 -12.68 11.42 0.13
C PRO A 174 -11.30 11.24 -0.50
N MET A 175 -11.29 10.57 -1.65
CA MET A 175 -10.18 10.57 -2.59
C MET A 175 -10.36 11.73 -3.60
N PRO A 176 -9.50 12.77 -3.61
CA PRO A 176 -9.63 13.86 -4.55
C PRO A 176 -9.53 13.36 -6.00
N GLY A 177 -8.54 12.56 -6.32
CA GLY A 177 -8.32 12.03 -7.66
C GLY A 177 -6.84 11.69 -7.86
N PHE A 178 -6.46 11.42 -9.11
CA PHE A 178 -5.09 11.07 -9.49
C PHE A 178 -4.32 12.30 -10.00
N ARG A 179 -3.09 12.47 -9.53
CA ARG A 179 -2.05 13.15 -10.30
C ARG A 179 -1.35 12.12 -11.20
N ILE A 180 -0.84 12.57 -12.34
CA ILE A 180 -0.32 11.70 -13.38
C ILE A 180 1.11 12.09 -13.72
N SER A 181 2.00 11.11 -13.79
CA SER A 181 3.34 11.27 -14.36
C SER A 181 3.49 10.35 -15.57
N THR A 182 4.16 10.83 -16.62
CA THR A 182 4.51 10.06 -17.82
C THR A 182 6.01 9.81 -17.92
N ASP A 183 6.74 10.03 -16.82
CA ASP A 183 8.20 9.94 -16.74
C ASP A 183 8.67 9.32 -15.42
N PHE A 184 7.87 8.37 -14.90
CA PHE A 184 8.15 7.62 -13.67
C PHE A 184 8.31 8.50 -12.42
N GLY A 185 7.47 9.53 -12.32
CA GLY A 185 7.35 10.38 -11.14
C GLY A 185 8.42 11.46 -11.04
N LYS A 186 9.10 11.82 -12.14
CA LYS A 186 10.03 12.96 -12.18
C LYS A 186 9.28 14.27 -12.32
N THR A 187 8.24 14.29 -13.15
CA THR A 187 7.31 15.41 -13.32
C THR A 187 5.86 14.95 -13.17
N TRP A 188 4.98 15.86 -12.78
CA TRP A 188 3.59 15.55 -12.43
C TRP A 188 2.62 16.55 -13.06
N THR A 189 1.55 16.01 -13.64
CA THR A 189 0.33 16.75 -13.98
C THR A 189 -0.63 16.63 -12.80
N PRO A 190 -1.08 17.75 -12.20
CA PRO A 190 -1.96 17.72 -11.04
C PRO A 190 -3.35 17.17 -11.40
N SER A 191 -4.05 16.64 -10.41
CA SER A 191 -5.46 16.27 -10.57
C SER A 191 -6.31 17.54 -10.79
N PRO A 192 -7.31 17.53 -11.69
CA PRO A 192 -8.29 18.61 -11.79
C PRO A 192 -9.29 18.62 -10.62
N ARG A 193 -9.19 17.65 -9.70
CA ARG A 193 -10.08 17.44 -8.55
C ARG A 193 -9.42 17.86 -7.24
N SER A 194 -10.25 18.10 -6.22
CA SER A 194 -9.81 18.53 -4.89
C SER A 194 -10.60 17.79 -3.80
N PRO A 195 -10.21 17.87 -2.52
CA PRO A 195 -11.03 17.29 -1.45
C PRO A 195 -12.44 17.89 -1.36
N ALA A 196 -12.64 19.13 -1.83
CA ALA A 196 -13.95 19.77 -1.92
C ALA A 196 -14.75 19.38 -3.18
N SER A 197 -14.07 18.87 -4.22
CA SER A 197 -14.70 18.31 -5.43
C SER A 197 -14.00 17.01 -5.82
N PRO A 198 -14.24 15.93 -5.05
CA PRO A 198 -13.50 14.67 -5.19
C PRO A 198 -13.91 13.84 -6.41
N LEU A 199 -13.16 12.76 -6.66
CA LEU A 199 -13.38 11.85 -7.77
C LEU A 199 -14.68 11.05 -7.62
N PHE A 200 -14.91 10.55 -6.40
CA PHE A 200 -16.15 9.88 -6.02
C PHE A 200 -17.13 10.90 -5.43
N PRO A 201 -18.45 10.71 -5.60
CA PRO A 201 -19.45 11.68 -5.15
C PRO A 201 -19.57 11.79 -3.61
N GLU A 202 -19.01 10.84 -2.85
CA GLU A 202 -18.97 10.86 -1.39
C GLU A 202 -17.83 11.75 -0.83
N PRO A 203 -17.98 12.29 0.40
CA PRO A 203 -19.17 12.21 1.26
C PRO A 203 -20.23 13.26 0.88
N ALA A 204 -21.50 12.97 1.16
CA ALA A 204 -22.62 13.89 0.87
C ALA A 204 -22.56 15.19 1.72
N LYS A 205 -21.91 15.13 2.88
CA LYS A 205 -21.63 16.25 3.77
C LYS A 205 -20.17 16.18 4.24
N PHE A 206 -19.57 17.32 4.55
CA PHE A 206 -18.21 17.36 5.11
C PHE A 206 -18.12 16.46 6.37
N MET A 207 -17.06 15.65 6.46
CA MET A 207 -16.84 14.63 7.50
C MET A 207 -17.91 13.52 7.58
N GLY A 208 -18.74 13.38 6.55
CA GLY A 208 -19.63 12.23 6.40
C GLY A 208 -18.88 10.97 5.96
N PRO A 209 -19.56 9.80 6.02
CA PRO A 209 -19.00 8.54 5.58
C PRO A 209 -18.69 8.53 4.07
N VAL A 210 -17.68 7.76 3.70
CA VAL A 210 -17.28 7.51 2.30
C VAL A 210 -17.39 6.03 1.98
N LYS A 211 -17.74 5.70 0.74
CA LYS A 211 -17.73 4.30 0.26
C LYS A 211 -16.35 3.86 -0.23
N MET A 212 -15.63 4.79 -0.86
CA MET A 212 -14.30 4.56 -1.45
C MET A 212 -13.27 5.45 -0.76
N GLY A 213 -12.97 5.12 0.49
CA GLY A 213 -11.87 5.70 1.25
C GLY A 213 -10.58 4.88 1.09
N CYS A 214 -9.44 5.57 1.08
CA CYS A 214 -8.10 5.00 0.90
C CYS A 214 -8.04 3.87 -0.17
N PRO A 215 -8.39 4.13 -1.43
CA PRO A 215 -8.43 3.07 -2.44
C PRO A 215 -7.02 2.66 -2.88
N HIS A 216 -6.79 1.36 -3.10
CA HIS A 216 -5.53 0.77 -3.58
C HIS A 216 -5.74 -0.04 -4.85
N PHE A 217 -4.75 -0.04 -5.75
CA PHE A 217 -4.78 -0.92 -6.91
C PHE A 217 -4.35 -2.33 -6.51
N VAL A 218 -4.97 -3.33 -7.13
CA VAL A 218 -4.47 -4.71 -7.11
C VAL A 218 -3.30 -4.79 -8.09
N ASP A 219 -2.11 -5.10 -7.58
CA ASP A 219 -0.92 -5.34 -8.40
C ASP A 219 -0.92 -6.78 -8.93
N PHE A 220 -0.95 -6.94 -10.25
CA PHE A 220 -0.91 -8.23 -10.93
C PHE A 220 0.49 -8.57 -11.49
N GLY A 221 1.54 -8.12 -10.81
CA GLY A 221 2.91 -8.31 -11.25
C GLY A 221 3.38 -7.22 -12.20
N ARG A 222 4.54 -7.46 -12.83
CA ARG A 222 5.24 -6.47 -13.63
C ARG A 222 4.33 -5.91 -14.72
N ASN A 223 4.13 -4.60 -14.71
CA ASN A 223 3.30 -3.89 -15.68
C ASN A 223 1.89 -4.50 -15.84
N MET A 224 1.32 -5.05 -14.76
CA MET A 224 0.01 -5.72 -14.75
C MET A 224 -0.07 -6.97 -15.66
N GLU A 225 1.06 -7.63 -15.95
CA GLU A 225 1.14 -8.76 -16.90
C GLU A 225 0.27 -9.98 -16.53
N HIS A 226 -0.16 -10.12 -15.28
CA HIS A 226 -1.08 -11.18 -14.85
C HIS A 226 -2.52 -10.71 -14.62
N SER A 227 -2.89 -9.50 -15.07
CA SER A 227 -4.28 -9.07 -15.02
C SER A 227 -5.15 -10.02 -15.85
N PRO A 228 -6.20 -10.61 -15.26
CA PRO A 228 -6.95 -11.69 -15.91
C PRO A 228 -7.74 -11.24 -17.14
N ASP A 229 -8.06 -9.95 -17.22
CA ASP A 229 -8.86 -9.36 -18.30
C ASP A 229 -8.29 -8.02 -18.81
N GLY A 230 -7.02 -7.74 -18.49
CA GLY A 230 -6.34 -6.51 -18.90
C GLY A 230 -6.84 -5.24 -18.20
N LYS A 231 -7.64 -5.36 -17.14
CA LYS A 231 -8.12 -4.23 -16.34
C LYS A 231 -7.27 -4.01 -15.10
N ALA A 232 -7.26 -2.76 -14.65
CA ALA A 232 -6.83 -2.40 -13.31
C ALA A 232 -8.03 -2.44 -12.35
N TYR A 233 -7.82 -3.02 -11.17
CA TYR A 233 -8.83 -3.14 -10.13
C TYR A 233 -8.47 -2.21 -8.99
N LEU A 234 -9.40 -1.33 -8.63
CA LEU A 234 -9.26 -0.41 -7.51
C LEU A 234 -10.17 -0.89 -6.38
N VAL A 235 -9.58 -1.19 -5.22
CA VAL A 235 -10.28 -1.67 -4.03
C VAL A 235 -10.20 -0.59 -2.96
N GLY A 236 -11.31 -0.29 -2.31
CA GLY A 236 -11.35 0.68 -1.21
C GLY A 236 -12.12 0.12 -0.03
N MET A 237 -12.00 0.82 1.09
CA MET A 237 -12.80 0.59 2.28
C MET A 237 -13.64 1.83 2.57
N GLY A 238 -14.77 1.65 3.24
CA GLY A 238 -15.70 2.72 3.53
C GLY A 238 -16.44 2.47 4.83
N ALA A 239 -17.29 3.42 5.18
CA ALA A 239 -18.12 3.37 6.37
C ALA A 239 -19.57 3.74 6.03
N GLU A 240 -20.48 3.41 6.94
CA GLU A 240 -21.87 3.90 6.94
C GLU A 240 -22.06 4.94 8.06
N GLU A 241 -23.20 5.65 8.08
CA GLU A 241 -23.46 6.75 9.04
C GLU A 241 -23.52 6.30 10.52
N HIS A 242 -23.49 5.00 10.77
CA HIS A 242 -23.54 4.37 12.09
C HIS A 242 -22.51 3.24 12.26
N ASP A 243 -21.43 3.27 11.47
CA ASP A 243 -20.28 2.39 11.71
C ASP A 243 -19.70 2.72 13.12
N PRO A 244 -19.45 1.70 13.97
CA PRO A 244 -19.13 1.88 15.38
C PRO A 244 -17.76 2.50 15.66
#